data_AF-A0A354MWF5-F1
#
_entry.id   AF-A0A354MWF5-F1
#
_cell.length_a   1.000
_cell.length_b   1.000
_cell.length_c   1.000
_cell.angle_alpha   90.00
_cell.angle_beta   90.00
_cell.angle_gamma   90.00
#
_symmetry.space_group_name_H-M   'P 1'
#
loop_
_entity.id
_entity.type
_entity.pdbx_description
1 polymer ?
#
loop_
_entity_poly.entity_id
_entity_poly.type
_entity_poly.pdbx_seq_one_letter_code
_entity_poly.pdbx_strand_id
1 'polypeptide(L)'
;EGEPCVEAVLDIDDFKFVNDLYGHAIGDNALRHLAGDLVAAFPKDAILARSGGDEFNIVLEGCTAKDAAAALERFVEVQRTFFHNGEKHSYTVSLGYAEYPAQAKTRAELSNRSDIALYEAKLRGKHACLVYDKNFHFEKRAGLGFALNDISQHLPGAFLIYKADPADDSMLFANNEMVKLAGCESLEDFMKFCGCRFSGLVHPDDLAGVEKSIWEQIESKSDGTNDYVKFRFARKDGSYTAVLDHGRIVESANYGRVFYVLMTDAEFLESHYSEEESVTGREKS
;
A
#
# COMPACT_ATOMS: atom_id res chain seq x y z
N GLU A 1 21.09 -36.54 -10.06
CA GLU A 1 20.62 -35.13 -10.03
C GLU A 1 19.34 -35.08 -10.86
N GLY A 2 18.33 -34.30 -10.43
CA GLY A 2 17.09 -34.18 -11.21
C GLY A 2 17.33 -33.37 -12.48
N GLU A 3 16.50 -33.58 -13.50
CA GLU A 3 16.51 -32.75 -14.70
C GLU A 3 16.16 -31.29 -14.37
N PRO A 4 16.72 -30.31 -15.10
CA PRO A 4 16.46 -28.90 -14.82
C PRO A 4 14.98 -28.58 -15.06
N CYS A 5 14.42 -27.73 -14.22
CA CYS A 5 13.08 -27.21 -14.42
C CYS A 5 12.96 -25.76 -13.96
N VAL A 6 12.03 -25.04 -14.57
CA VAL A 6 11.71 -23.65 -14.23
C VAL A 6 10.30 -23.58 -13.68
N GLU A 7 10.14 -22.91 -12.55
CA GLU A 7 8.83 -22.48 -12.05
C GLU A 7 8.72 -20.98 -12.30
N ALA A 8 7.56 -20.56 -12.79
CA ALA A 8 7.19 -19.16 -12.94
C ALA A 8 5.84 -18.91 -12.25
N VAL A 9 5.78 -17.85 -11.47
CA VAL A 9 4.58 -17.35 -10.81
C VAL A 9 4.19 -16.04 -11.46
N LEU A 10 2.91 -15.91 -11.79
CA LEU A 10 2.34 -14.78 -12.52
C LEU A 10 1.09 -14.27 -11.82
N ASP A 11 0.86 -12.96 -11.93
CA ASP A 11 -0.29 -12.27 -11.35
C ASP A 11 -0.82 -11.19 -12.30
N ILE A 12 -2.13 -10.92 -12.26
CA ILE A 12 -2.74 -9.83 -13.01
C ILE A 12 -2.52 -8.52 -12.27
N ASP A 13 -1.83 -7.58 -12.92
CA ASP A 13 -1.57 -6.28 -12.34
C ASP A 13 -2.89 -5.53 -12.07
N ASP A 14 -3.05 -5.08 -10.82
CA ASP A 14 -4.22 -4.33 -10.35
C ASP A 14 -5.57 -5.06 -10.52
N PHE A 15 -5.59 -6.40 -10.41
CA PHE A 15 -6.82 -7.18 -10.56
C PHE A 15 -7.96 -6.76 -9.63
N LYS A 16 -7.64 -6.36 -8.39
CA LYS A 16 -8.63 -5.82 -7.45
C LYS A 16 -9.29 -4.55 -8.01
N PHE A 17 -8.52 -3.67 -8.63
CA PHE A 17 -9.05 -2.46 -9.28
C PHE A 17 -9.96 -2.83 -10.46
N VAL A 18 -9.60 -3.85 -11.24
CA VAL A 18 -10.47 -4.37 -12.32
C VAL A 18 -11.82 -4.82 -11.76
N ASN A 19 -11.83 -5.58 -10.65
CA ASN A 19 -13.06 -6.02 -10.01
C ASN A 19 -13.88 -4.87 -9.42
N ASP A 20 -13.21 -3.97 -8.70
CA ASP A 20 -13.87 -2.89 -7.97
C ASP A 20 -14.46 -1.84 -8.94
N LEU A 21 -13.82 -1.59 -10.09
CA LEU A 21 -14.26 -0.58 -11.07
C LEU A 21 -15.22 -1.14 -12.12
N TYR A 22 -14.98 -2.35 -12.63
CA TYR A 22 -15.72 -2.90 -13.78
C TYR A 22 -16.62 -4.10 -13.41
N GLY A 23 -16.57 -4.53 -12.15
CA GLY A 23 -17.35 -5.63 -11.59
C GLY A 23 -16.69 -7.00 -11.78
N HIS A 24 -17.05 -7.94 -10.90
CA HIS A 24 -16.50 -9.30 -10.88
C HIS A 24 -16.65 -10.08 -12.19
N ALA A 25 -17.71 -9.85 -12.97
CA ALA A 25 -17.89 -10.50 -14.27
C ALA A 25 -16.77 -10.15 -15.26
N ILE A 26 -16.23 -8.92 -15.19
CA ILE A 26 -15.10 -8.49 -16.01
C ILE A 26 -13.80 -9.12 -15.49
N GLY A 27 -13.60 -9.17 -14.17
CA GLY A 27 -12.49 -9.90 -13.58
C GLY A 27 -12.46 -11.37 -13.98
N ASP A 28 -13.61 -12.06 -13.94
CA ASP A 28 -13.74 -13.45 -14.37
C ASP A 28 -13.42 -13.64 -15.86
N ASN A 29 -13.79 -12.68 -16.71
CA ASN A 29 -13.39 -12.69 -18.13
C ASN A 29 -11.88 -12.54 -18.29
N ALA A 30 -11.24 -11.62 -17.55
CA ALA A 30 -9.79 -11.42 -17.58
C ALA A 30 -9.03 -12.68 -17.16
N LEU A 31 -9.48 -13.36 -16.11
CA LEU A 31 -8.93 -14.65 -15.67
C LEU A 31 -9.07 -15.74 -16.73
N ARG A 32 -10.25 -15.84 -17.37
CA ARG A 32 -10.49 -16.82 -18.45
C ARG A 32 -9.65 -16.55 -19.69
N HIS A 33 -9.50 -15.29 -20.09
CA HIS A 33 -8.63 -14.91 -21.19
C HIS A 33 -7.17 -15.22 -20.88
N LEU A 34 -6.70 -14.86 -19.69
CA LEU A 34 -5.33 -15.17 -19.28
C LEU A 34 -5.05 -16.67 -19.26
N ALA A 35 -5.99 -17.49 -18.76
CA ALA A 35 -5.86 -18.94 -18.80
C ALA A 35 -5.77 -19.48 -20.25
N GLY A 36 -6.57 -18.92 -21.17
CA GLY A 36 -6.50 -19.24 -22.59
C GLY A 36 -5.16 -18.86 -23.22
N ASP A 37 -4.65 -17.66 -22.90
CA ASP A 37 -3.35 -17.18 -23.37
C ASP A 37 -2.22 -18.08 -22.89
N LEU A 38 -2.24 -18.51 -21.62
CA LEU A 38 -1.24 -19.43 -21.07
C LEU A 38 -1.22 -20.76 -21.85
N VAL A 39 -2.39 -21.35 -22.09
CA VAL A 39 -2.50 -22.62 -22.84
C VAL A 39 -2.02 -22.46 -24.29
N ALA A 40 -2.20 -21.28 -24.89
CA ALA A 40 -1.76 -21.01 -26.26
C ALA A 40 -0.25 -20.71 -26.35
N ALA A 41 0.32 -20.09 -25.32
CA ALA A 41 1.70 -19.62 -25.33
C ALA A 41 2.74 -20.68 -24.95
N PHE A 42 2.36 -21.65 -24.10
CA PHE A 42 3.29 -22.62 -23.53
C PHE A 42 3.12 -24.03 -24.11
N PRO A 43 4.19 -24.85 -24.09
CA PRO A 43 4.15 -26.24 -24.56
C PRO A 43 3.07 -27.10 -23.87
N LYS A 44 2.61 -28.16 -24.54
CA LYS A 44 1.56 -29.05 -24.01
C LYS A 44 1.95 -29.83 -22.76
N ASP A 45 3.24 -30.03 -22.55
CA ASP A 45 3.87 -30.65 -21.40
C ASP A 45 4.18 -29.66 -20.27
N ALA A 46 3.95 -28.35 -20.48
CA ALA A 46 3.99 -27.38 -19.39
C ALA A 46 2.86 -27.65 -18.39
N ILE A 47 3.17 -27.57 -17.09
CA ILE A 47 2.17 -27.64 -16.04
C ILE A 47 1.66 -26.23 -15.79
N LEU A 48 0.39 -26.00 -16.08
CA LEU A 48 -0.28 -24.71 -15.88
C LEU A 48 -1.32 -24.86 -14.75
N ALA A 49 -1.24 -23.99 -13.74
CA ALA A 49 -2.17 -24.01 -12.61
C ALA A 49 -2.61 -22.60 -12.23
N ARG A 50 -3.82 -22.48 -11.68
CA ARG A 50 -4.27 -21.29 -10.95
C ARG A 50 -4.24 -21.61 -9.46
N SER A 51 -3.38 -20.92 -8.71
CA SER A 51 -3.13 -21.24 -7.30
C SER A 51 -4.12 -20.55 -6.37
N GLY A 52 -4.66 -19.40 -6.77
CA GLY A 52 -5.71 -18.68 -6.04
C GLY A 52 -5.84 -17.26 -6.54
N GLY A 53 -7.01 -16.63 -6.35
CA GLY A 53 -7.23 -15.24 -6.79
C GLY A 53 -6.87 -15.02 -8.27
N ASP A 54 -5.92 -14.12 -8.51
CA ASP A 54 -5.33 -13.75 -9.79
C ASP A 54 -3.97 -14.40 -10.08
N GLU A 55 -3.53 -15.33 -9.23
CA GLU A 55 -2.22 -15.97 -9.32
C GLU A 55 -2.24 -17.26 -10.16
N PHE A 56 -1.29 -17.35 -11.10
CA PHE A 56 -1.06 -18.48 -11.97
C PHE A 56 0.38 -18.98 -11.84
N ASN A 57 0.56 -20.30 -12.00
CA ASN A 57 1.84 -20.97 -11.93
C ASN A 57 2.10 -21.72 -13.24
N ILE A 58 3.33 -21.68 -13.69
CA ILE A 58 3.84 -22.36 -14.89
C ILE A 58 5.06 -23.16 -14.47
N VAL A 59 5.08 -24.46 -14.74
CA VAL A 59 6.27 -25.29 -14.58
C VAL A 59 6.69 -25.84 -15.93
N LEU A 60 7.95 -25.61 -16.28
CA LEU A 60 8.59 -26.05 -17.51
C LEU A 60 9.70 -27.05 -17.16
N GLU A 61 9.50 -28.31 -17.52
CA GLU A 61 10.46 -29.38 -17.29
C GLU A 61 11.53 -29.43 -18.41
N GLY A 62 12.72 -29.93 -18.09
CA GLY A 62 13.80 -30.10 -19.05
C GLY A 62 14.41 -28.79 -19.59
N CYS A 63 14.23 -27.66 -18.91
CA CYS A 63 14.71 -26.36 -19.36
C CYS A 63 15.39 -25.57 -18.24
N THR A 64 16.35 -24.72 -18.62
CA THR A 64 16.99 -23.75 -17.71
C THR A 64 16.24 -22.42 -17.72
N ALA A 65 16.49 -21.56 -16.73
CA ALA A 65 15.97 -20.19 -16.70
C ALA A 65 16.34 -19.41 -17.96
N LYS A 66 17.53 -19.69 -18.53
CA LYS A 66 17.99 -19.07 -19.77
C LYS A 66 17.17 -19.52 -20.97
N ASP A 67 16.80 -20.80 -21.03
CA ASP A 67 15.99 -21.36 -22.12
C ASP A 67 14.55 -20.81 -22.06
N ALA A 68 14.00 -20.67 -20.85
CA ALA A 68 12.64 -20.19 -20.62
C ALA A 68 12.48 -18.67 -20.78
N ALA A 69 13.54 -17.89 -20.53
CA ALA A 69 13.50 -16.42 -20.42
C ALA A 69 12.71 -15.75 -21.55
N ALA A 70 13.08 -16.02 -22.80
CA ALA A 70 12.48 -15.35 -23.95
C ALA A 70 10.99 -15.68 -24.13
N ALA A 71 10.54 -16.88 -23.72
CA ALA A 71 9.12 -17.24 -23.78
C ALA A 71 8.31 -16.53 -22.68
N LEU A 72 8.86 -16.47 -21.47
CA LEU A 72 8.24 -15.80 -20.33
C LEU A 72 8.17 -14.28 -20.53
N GLU A 73 9.26 -13.67 -21.00
CA GLU A 73 9.31 -12.23 -21.34
C GLU A 73 8.29 -11.86 -22.40
N ARG A 74 8.24 -12.59 -23.53
CA ARG A 74 7.23 -12.36 -24.57
C ARG A 74 5.81 -12.50 -24.06
N PHE A 75 5.56 -13.40 -23.11
CA PHE A 75 4.22 -13.57 -22.54
C PHE A 75 3.79 -12.36 -21.69
N VAL A 76 4.73 -11.77 -20.96
CA VAL A 76 4.51 -10.58 -20.13
C VAL A 76 4.32 -9.34 -20.97
N GLU A 77 5.12 -9.15 -22.04
CA GLU A 77 5.05 -7.98 -22.94
C GLU A 77 3.67 -7.80 -23.61
N VAL A 78 2.86 -8.85 -23.68
CA VAL A 78 1.50 -8.76 -24.24
C VAL A 78 0.60 -7.97 -23.29
N GLN A 79 0.26 -6.75 -23.72
CA GLN A 79 -0.81 -5.98 -23.10
C GLN A 79 -2.16 -6.59 -23.48
N ARG A 80 -2.89 -7.07 -22.47
CA ARG A 80 -4.18 -7.74 -22.65
C ARG A 80 -5.30 -6.73 -22.51
N THR A 81 -6.46 -7.05 -23.10
CA THR A 81 -7.56 -6.09 -23.18
C THR A 81 -8.91 -6.74 -22.93
N PHE A 82 -9.82 -5.97 -22.36
CA PHE A 82 -11.23 -6.34 -22.18
C PHE A 82 -12.12 -5.17 -22.62
N PHE A 83 -13.39 -5.47 -22.86
CA PHE A 83 -14.39 -4.46 -23.20
C PHE A 83 -15.37 -4.27 -22.04
N HIS A 84 -15.66 -3.03 -21.70
CA HIS A 84 -16.69 -2.65 -20.75
C HIS A 84 -17.51 -1.50 -21.34
N ASN A 85 -18.84 -1.65 -21.43
CA ASN A 85 -19.75 -0.67 -22.04
C ASN A 85 -19.34 -0.19 -23.46
N GLY A 86 -18.71 -1.07 -24.25
CA GLY A 86 -18.23 -0.76 -25.60
C GLY A 86 -16.87 -0.05 -25.64
N GLU A 87 -16.28 0.28 -24.50
CA GLU A 87 -14.94 0.84 -24.39
C GLU A 87 -13.90 -0.25 -24.16
N LYS A 88 -12.71 -0.06 -24.74
CA LYS A 88 -11.58 -1.00 -24.65
C LYS A 88 -10.65 -0.56 -23.54
N HIS A 89 -10.46 -1.43 -22.55
CA HIS A 89 -9.51 -1.24 -21.46
C HIS A 89 -8.38 -2.27 -21.55
N SER A 90 -7.24 -1.95 -20.94
CA SER A 90 -6.09 -2.85 -20.91
C SER A 90 -5.70 -3.23 -19.49
N TYR A 91 -5.13 -4.42 -19.36
CA TYR A 91 -4.44 -4.88 -18.16
C TYR A 91 -3.13 -5.56 -18.54
N THR A 92 -2.23 -5.62 -17.57
CA THR A 92 -0.92 -6.24 -17.70
C THR A 92 -0.79 -7.38 -16.70
N VAL A 93 0.30 -8.12 -16.81
CA VAL A 93 0.67 -9.17 -15.87
C VAL A 93 2.12 -8.97 -15.46
N SER A 94 2.46 -9.36 -14.25
CA SER A 94 3.84 -9.45 -13.78
C SER A 94 4.19 -10.93 -13.55
N LEU A 95 5.44 -11.29 -13.78
CA LEU A 95 5.92 -12.67 -13.68
C LEU A 95 7.30 -12.73 -13.01
N GLY A 96 7.45 -13.64 -12.05
CA GLY A 96 8.72 -14.02 -11.45
C GLY A 96 9.02 -15.49 -11.67
N TYR A 97 10.28 -15.85 -11.92
CA TYR A 97 10.64 -17.25 -12.15
C TYR A 97 12.00 -17.63 -11.59
N ALA A 98 12.17 -18.92 -11.27
CA ALA A 98 13.40 -19.49 -10.76
C ALA A 98 13.67 -20.88 -11.36
N GLU A 99 14.94 -21.30 -11.32
CA GLU A 99 15.40 -22.58 -11.87
C GLU A 99 15.82 -23.57 -10.78
N TYR A 100 15.39 -24.81 -10.90
CA TYR A 100 16.00 -25.97 -10.25
C TYR A 100 16.96 -26.66 -11.24
N PRO A 101 18.13 -27.17 -10.79
CA PRO A 101 18.69 -27.04 -9.46
C PRO A 101 19.57 -25.79 -9.26
N ALA A 102 19.83 -25.01 -10.31
CA ALA A 102 20.82 -23.92 -10.30
C ALA A 102 20.50 -22.86 -9.24
N GLN A 103 19.23 -22.56 -9.08
CA GLN A 103 18.72 -21.57 -8.17
C GLN A 103 17.78 -22.17 -7.14
N ALA A 104 17.64 -23.48 -6.94
CA ALA A 104 16.82 -24.03 -5.85
C ALA A 104 17.15 -25.51 -5.66
N LYS A 105 17.06 -26.04 -4.44
CA LYS A 105 17.32 -27.47 -4.18
C LYS A 105 16.07 -28.28 -3.87
N THR A 106 14.97 -27.62 -3.54
CA THR A 106 13.69 -28.24 -3.20
C THR A 106 12.56 -27.50 -3.89
N ARG A 107 11.40 -28.15 -4.06
CA ARG A 107 10.19 -27.49 -4.56
C ARG A 107 9.84 -26.24 -3.75
N ALA A 108 9.91 -26.32 -2.42
CA ALA A 108 9.59 -25.19 -1.55
C ALA A 108 10.55 -24.00 -1.76
N GLU A 109 11.84 -24.27 -2.00
CA GLU A 109 12.78 -23.21 -2.38
C GLU A 109 12.52 -22.65 -3.77
N LEU A 110 12.11 -23.48 -4.72
CA LEU A 110 11.82 -23.06 -6.09
C LEU A 110 10.62 -22.10 -6.12
N SER A 111 9.52 -22.48 -5.44
CA SER A 111 8.32 -21.64 -5.36
C SER A 111 8.63 -20.34 -4.64
N ASN A 112 9.33 -20.41 -3.50
CA ASN A 112 9.71 -19.22 -2.75
C ASN A 112 10.58 -18.25 -3.58
N ARG A 113 11.50 -18.73 -4.39
CA ARG A 113 12.38 -17.88 -5.21
C ARG A 113 11.66 -17.28 -6.41
N SER A 114 10.72 -18.01 -7.00
CA SER A 114 9.83 -17.50 -8.06
C SER A 114 8.94 -16.38 -7.52
N ASP A 115 8.38 -16.55 -6.31
CA ASP A 115 7.61 -15.52 -5.61
C ASP A 115 8.45 -14.27 -5.32
N ILE A 116 9.69 -14.43 -4.86
CA ILE A 116 10.61 -13.31 -4.62
C ILE A 116 10.83 -12.51 -5.91
N ALA A 117 11.03 -13.20 -7.03
CA ALA A 117 11.21 -12.55 -8.31
C ALA A 117 9.94 -11.82 -8.79
N LEU A 118 8.76 -12.39 -8.54
CA LEU A 118 7.47 -11.76 -8.89
C LEU A 118 7.25 -10.51 -8.05
N TYR A 119 7.54 -10.60 -6.76
CA TYR A 119 7.46 -9.47 -5.85
C TYR A 119 8.35 -8.31 -6.30
N GLU A 120 9.60 -8.60 -6.65
CA GLU A 120 10.53 -7.61 -7.19
C GLU A 120 10.01 -7.01 -8.51
N ALA A 121 9.37 -7.81 -9.37
CA ALA A 121 8.77 -7.32 -10.62
C ALA A 121 7.65 -6.31 -10.34
N LYS A 122 6.80 -6.58 -9.34
CA LYS A 122 5.75 -5.64 -8.91
C LYS A 122 6.34 -4.35 -8.30
N LEU A 123 7.42 -4.45 -7.52
CA LEU A 123 8.10 -3.28 -6.95
C LEU A 123 8.73 -2.37 -8.01
N ARG A 124 9.20 -2.95 -9.13
CA ARG A 124 9.79 -2.19 -10.25
C ARG A 124 8.79 -1.48 -11.16
N GLY A 125 7.51 -1.46 -10.77
CA GLY A 125 6.46 -0.78 -11.52
C GLY A 125 5.53 -1.72 -12.30
N LYS A 126 5.57 -3.03 -12.01
CA LYS A 126 4.72 -4.07 -12.64
C LYS A 126 5.00 -4.23 -14.14
N HIS A 127 4.16 -5.02 -14.83
CA HIS A 127 4.34 -5.36 -16.25
C HIS A 127 5.77 -5.82 -16.58
N ALA A 128 6.33 -6.65 -15.70
CA ALA A 128 7.73 -7.05 -15.75
C ALA A 128 7.88 -8.56 -15.56
N CYS A 129 8.90 -9.12 -16.22
CA CYS A 129 9.33 -10.50 -16.12
C CYS A 129 10.71 -10.50 -15.46
N LEU A 130 10.87 -11.15 -14.30
CA LEU A 130 12.16 -11.24 -13.62
C LEU A 130 12.55 -12.67 -13.30
N VAL A 131 13.80 -13.02 -13.60
CA VAL A 131 14.46 -14.19 -13.03
C VAL A 131 14.91 -13.88 -11.60
N TYR A 132 14.79 -14.85 -10.70
CA TYR A 132 15.33 -14.74 -9.35
C TYR A 132 16.82 -14.38 -9.38
N ASP A 133 17.19 -13.37 -8.59
CA ASP A 133 18.57 -13.02 -8.31
C ASP A 133 18.82 -13.04 -6.80
N LYS A 134 20.00 -13.50 -6.39
CA LYS A 134 20.39 -13.58 -4.96
C LYS A 134 20.45 -12.21 -4.26
N ASN A 135 20.59 -11.13 -5.02
CA ASN A 135 20.57 -9.76 -4.51
C ASN A 135 19.14 -9.22 -4.36
N PHE A 136 18.12 -9.96 -4.82
CA PHE A 136 16.76 -9.67 -4.41
C PHE A 136 16.70 -9.92 -2.92
N HIS A 137 16.75 -8.83 -2.18
CA HIS A 137 16.57 -8.86 -0.74
C HIS A 137 15.11 -9.20 -0.50
N PHE A 138 14.84 -10.49 -0.36
CA PHE A 138 13.74 -10.92 0.48
C PHE A 138 14.13 -10.62 1.92
N GLU A 139 14.19 -9.32 2.27
CA GLU A 139 13.85 -8.99 3.62
C GLU A 139 12.44 -9.55 3.78
N LYS A 140 12.34 -10.60 4.57
CA LYS A 140 11.10 -10.99 5.23
C LYS A 140 10.70 -9.87 6.20
N ARG A 141 10.67 -8.61 5.76
CA ARG A 141 9.62 -7.71 6.24
C ARG A 141 8.35 -8.41 5.79
N ALA A 142 7.37 -8.51 6.67
CA ALA A 142 6.01 -8.87 6.28
C ALA A 142 5.41 -7.81 5.33
N GLY A 143 6.03 -7.56 4.16
CA GLY A 143 5.71 -6.47 3.26
C GLY A 143 4.92 -6.98 2.07
N LEU A 144 3.58 -6.90 2.00
CA LEU A 144 2.59 -6.26 2.85
C LEU A 144 1.54 -7.31 3.28
N GLY A 145 1.86 -8.12 4.29
CA GLY A 145 0.86 -8.99 4.93
C GLY A 145 -0.18 -8.19 5.72
N PHE A 146 0.14 -6.94 6.04
CA PHE A 146 -0.85 -5.97 6.42
C PHE A 146 -1.32 -5.28 5.13
N ALA A 147 -2.52 -5.61 4.65
CA ALA A 147 -3.19 -4.76 3.67
C ALA A 147 -3.11 -3.29 4.13
N LEU A 148 -3.10 -2.30 3.24
CA LEU A 148 -3.15 -0.89 3.66
C LEU A 148 -4.25 -0.64 4.70
N ASN A 149 -5.38 -1.34 4.52
CA ASN A 149 -6.47 -1.38 5.50
C ASN A 149 -6.03 -1.93 6.87
N ASP A 150 -5.30 -3.04 6.91
CA ASP A 150 -4.81 -3.68 8.13
C ASP A 150 -3.77 -2.83 8.87
N ILE A 151 -2.83 -2.20 8.13
CA ILE A 151 -1.92 -1.20 8.72
C ILE A 151 -2.74 -0.06 9.31
N SER A 152 -3.66 0.48 8.53
CA SER A 152 -4.43 1.62 8.98
C SER A 152 -5.31 1.33 10.20
N GLN A 153 -5.87 0.13 10.29
CA GLN A 153 -6.70 -0.30 11.42
C GLN A 153 -5.91 -0.49 12.71
N HIS A 154 -4.61 -0.78 12.61
CA HIS A 154 -3.75 -1.11 13.75
C HIS A 154 -2.62 -0.09 14.00
N LEU A 155 -2.58 1.01 13.23
CA LEU A 155 -1.65 2.12 13.50
C LEU A 155 -1.95 2.69 14.89
N PRO A 156 -0.93 2.78 15.78
CA PRO A 156 -1.10 3.43 17.06
C PRO A 156 -1.29 4.93 16.84
N GLY A 157 -2.31 5.49 17.47
CA GLY A 157 -2.63 6.91 17.38
C GLY A 157 -3.60 7.25 16.25
N ALA A 158 -4.24 8.40 16.42
CA ALA A 158 -5.27 8.87 15.50
C ALA A 158 -4.57 9.46 14.26
N PHE A 159 -4.87 8.92 13.08
CA PHE A 159 -4.17 9.25 11.84
C PHE A 159 -5.13 9.65 10.74
N LEU A 160 -4.82 10.74 10.03
CA LEU A 160 -5.61 11.24 8.91
C LEU A 160 -4.73 11.77 7.77
N ILE A 161 -5.33 11.86 6.58
CA ILE A 161 -4.74 12.52 5.41
C ILE A 161 -5.77 13.49 4.86
N TYR A 162 -5.36 14.73 4.60
CA TYR A 162 -6.22 15.74 3.98
C TYR A 162 -5.44 16.57 2.96
N LYS A 163 -6.15 17.27 2.10
CA LYS A 163 -5.54 18.13 1.08
C LYS A 163 -4.86 19.35 1.71
N ALA A 164 -3.66 19.64 1.25
CA ALA A 164 -2.90 20.82 1.66
C ALA A 164 -3.23 22.00 0.73
N ASP A 165 -4.45 22.50 0.85
CA ASP A 165 -4.95 23.69 0.15
C ASP A 165 -5.73 24.56 1.16
N PRO A 166 -5.34 25.83 1.37
CA PRO A 166 -6.06 26.74 2.27
C PRO A 166 -7.55 26.92 1.92
N ALA A 167 -7.95 26.69 0.66
CA ALA A 167 -9.35 26.76 0.24
C ALA A 167 -10.09 25.40 0.29
N ASP A 168 -9.34 24.29 0.35
CA ASP A 168 -9.87 22.93 0.31
C ASP A 168 -9.07 21.99 1.21
N ASP A 169 -9.48 21.92 2.48
CA ASP A 169 -8.93 21.03 3.50
C ASP A 169 -9.69 19.69 3.58
N SER A 170 -10.23 19.23 2.44
CA SER A 170 -11.01 17.99 2.39
C SER A 170 -10.18 16.76 2.77
N MET A 171 -10.81 15.91 3.58
CA MET A 171 -10.21 14.71 4.12
C MET A 171 -10.23 13.57 3.08
N LEU A 172 -9.07 12.97 2.88
CA LEU A 172 -8.87 11.85 1.96
C LEU A 172 -8.85 10.51 2.70
N PHE A 173 -8.41 10.52 3.96
CA PHE A 173 -8.26 9.31 4.77
C PHE A 173 -8.38 9.60 6.26
N ALA A 174 -8.94 8.66 7.03
CA ALA A 174 -8.87 8.63 8.48
C ALA A 174 -8.89 7.16 8.97
N ASN A 175 -8.12 6.86 10.02
CA ASN A 175 -8.11 5.53 10.62
C ASN A 175 -9.15 5.35 11.72
N ASN A 176 -9.26 4.13 12.26
CA ASN A 176 -10.23 3.82 13.32
C ASN A 176 -9.94 4.56 14.64
N GLU A 177 -8.68 4.88 14.92
CA GLU A 177 -8.33 5.67 16.10
C GLU A 177 -8.85 7.10 16.02
N MET A 178 -8.94 7.71 14.82
CA MET A 178 -9.66 8.99 14.64
C MET A 178 -11.14 8.89 14.99
N VAL A 179 -11.80 7.82 14.53
CA VAL A 179 -13.23 7.58 14.81
C VAL A 179 -13.45 7.48 16.32
N LYS A 180 -12.59 6.74 17.02
CA LYS A 180 -12.62 6.62 18.49
C LYS A 180 -12.32 7.95 19.20
N LEU A 181 -11.30 8.68 18.77
CA LEU A 181 -10.91 9.96 19.37
C LEU A 181 -12.04 10.99 19.29
N ALA A 182 -12.79 10.99 18.19
CA ALA A 182 -13.98 11.82 17.99
C ALA A 182 -15.23 11.31 18.70
N GLY A 183 -15.20 10.13 19.31
CA GLY A 183 -16.38 9.51 19.92
C GLY A 183 -17.46 9.13 18.90
N CYS A 184 -17.07 8.82 17.66
CA CYS A 184 -17.97 8.41 16.59
C CYS A 184 -18.12 6.88 16.56
N GLU A 185 -19.21 6.38 15.97
CA GLU A 185 -19.51 4.94 15.94
C GLU A 185 -18.92 4.24 14.71
N SER A 186 -18.67 4.98 13.64
CA SER A 186 -18.13 4.45 12.38
C SER A 186 -17.43 5.54 11.57
N LEU A 187 -16.70 5.15 10.52
CA LEU A 187 -16.08 6.10 9.61
C LEU A 187 -17.12 6.97 8.89
N GLU A 188 -18.25 6.41 8.46
CA GLU A 188 -19.32 7.18 7.80
C GLU A 188 -19.90 8.25 8.73
N ASP A 189 -20.12 7.89 10.00
CA ASP A 189 -20.59 8.79 11.03
C ASP A 189 -19.58 9.90 11.34
N PHE A 190 -18.30 9.54 11.44
CA PHE A 190 -17.19 10.48 11.59
C PHE A 190 -17.11 11.49 10.44
N MET A 191 -17.18 11.02 9.19
CA MET A 191 -17.14 11.90 8.01
C MET A 191 -18.33 12.87 7.96
N LYS A 192 -19.52 12.44 8.39
CA LYS A 192 -20.69 13.31 8.54
C LYS A 192 -20.48 14.36 9.64
N PHE A 193 -19.93 13.96 10.77
CA PHE A 193 -19.65 14.84 11.91
C PHE A 193 -18.66 15.96 11.54
N CYS A 194 -17.52 15.62 10.94
CA CYS A 194 -16.49 16.60 10.59
C CYS A 194 -16.74 17.34 9.27
N GLY A 195 -17.84 17.04 8.57
CA GLY A 195 -18.13 17.61 7.25
C GLY A 195 -17.08 17.27 6.19
N CYS A 196 -16.39 16.14 6.35
CA CYS A 196 -15.27 15.68 5.51
C CYS A 196 -14.09 16.67 5.45
N ARG A 197 -13.86 17.48 6.50
CA ARG A 197 -12.80 18.50 6.54
C ARG A 197 -11.99 18.45 7.81
N PHE A 198 -10.72 18.82 7.72
CA PHE A 198 -9.86 18.97 8.90
C PHE A 198 -10.37 20.07 9.84
N SER A 199 -10.75 21.22 9.30
CA SER A 199 -11.33 22.35 10.03
C SER A 199 -12.57 21.98 10.85
N GLY A 200 -13.33 20.96 10.44
CA GLY A 200 -14.46 20.44 11.20
C GLY A 200 -14.09 19.73 12.50
N LEU A 201 -12.80 19.41 12.71
CA LEU A 201 -12.27 18.79 13.93
C LEU A 201 -11.66 19.81 14.90
N VAL A 202 -11.49 21.06 14.48
CA VAL A 202 -10.83 22.11 15.26
C VAL A 202 -11.89 22.96 15.95
N HIS A 203 -11.69 23.29 17.22
CA HIS A 203 -12.55 24.25 17.91
C HIS A 203 -12.60 25.58 17.13
N PRO A 204 -13.77 26.20 16.92
CA PRO A 204 -13.91 27.40 16.07
C PRO A 204 -12.94 28.54 16.44
N ASP A 205 -12.75 28.80 17.73
CA ASP A 205 -11.81 29.83 18.22
C ASP A 205 -10.33 29.51 17.95
N ASP A 206 -9.96 28.24 17.77
CA ASP A 206 -8.57 27.82 17.53
C ASP A 206 -8.23 27.82 16.03
N LEU A 207 -9.24 27.75 15.16
CA LEU A 207 -9.12 27.46 13.73
C LEU A 207 -8.16 28.40 12.99
N ALA A 208 -8.34 29.71 13.15
CA ALA A 208 -7.48 30.71 12.50
C ALA A 208 -6.03 30.67 13.00
N GLY A 209 -5.83 30.33 14.28
CA GLY A 209 -4.50 30.21 14.89
C GLY A 209 -3.77 28.95 14.41
N VAL A 210 -4.48 27.83 14.36
CA VAL A 210 -3.97 26.55 13.88
C VAL A 210 -3.54 26.65 12.42
N GLU A 211 -4.42 27.12 11.53
CA GLU A 211 -4.13 27.23 10.10
C GLU A 211 -2.90 28.11 9.85
N LYS A 212 -2.83 29.27 10.50
CA LYS A 212 -1.69 30.18 10.41
C LYS A 212 -0.40 29.49 10.86
N SER A 213 -0.43 28.79 11.99
CA SER A 213 0.74 28.11 12.55
C SER A 213 1.25 26.99 11.65
N ILE A 214 0.37 26.23 11.00
CA ILE A 214 0.74 25.17 10.06
C ILE A 214 1.47 25.80 8.86
N TRP A 215 0.87 26.79 8.20
CA TRP A 215 1.44 27.37 6.99
C TRP A 215 2.74 28.15 7.24
N GLU A 216 2.85 28.88 8.35
CA GLU A 216 4.11 29.57 8.72
C GLU A 216 5.26 28.58 8.92
N GLN A 217 5.00 27.38 9.45
CA GLN A 217 6.00 26.33 9.62
C GLN A 217 6.42 25.72 8.28
N ILE A 218 5.44 25.35 7.44
CA ILE A 218 5.70 24.75 6.12
C ILE A 218 6.45 25.72 5.18
N GLU A 219 6.13 27.02 5.23
CA GLU A 219 6.77 28.03 4.39
C GLU A 219 8.15 28.47 4.93
N SER A 220 8.53 28.06 6.15
CA SER A 220 9.83 28.38 6.74
C SER A 220 10.97 27.53 6.14
N LYS A 221 12.14 28.15 5.88
CA LYS A 221 13.27 27.53 5.16
C LYS A 221 14.11 26.53 5.97
N SER A 222 13.73 26.21 7.21
CA SER A 222 14.41 25.22 8.05
C SER A 222 13.51 24.01 8.22
N ASP A 223 13.67 23.04 7.32
CA ASP A 223 13.02 21.72 7.35
C ASP A 223 11.53 21.65 6.98
N GLY A 224 10.99 22.70 6.30
CA GLY A 224 9.58 23.00 5.91
C GLY A 224 8.75 21.91 5.22
N THR A 225 8.73 20.72 5.80
CA THR A 225 7.96 19.54 5.43
C THR A 225 7.09 19.06 6.56
N ASN A 226 7.45 19.35 7.82
CA ASN A 226 6.68 19.00 9.01
C ASN A 226 6.11 20.24 9.70
N ASP A 227 4.98 20.06 10.36
CA ASP A 227 4.33 21.06 11.20
C ASP A 227 3.89 20.44 12.53
N TYR A 228 3.84 21.27 13.58
CA TYR A 228 3.43 20.87 14.91
C TYR A 228 2.44 21.90 15.47
N VAL A 229 1.26 21.45 15.89
CA VAL A 229 0.24 22.31 16.49
C VAL A 229 -0.46 21.64 17.67
N LYS A 230 -0.89 22.43 18.65
CA LYS A 230 -1.73 21.97 19.78
C LYS A 230 -3.05 22.72 19.70
N PHE A 231 -4.18 22.00 19.72
CA PHE A 231 -5.49 22.63 19.65
C PHE A 231 -6.56 21.80 20.36
N ARG A 232 -7.75 22.38 20.51
CA ARG A 232 -8.93 21.69 21.05
C ARG A 232 -9.64 20.94 19.94
N PHE A 233 -9.52 19.61 19.97
CA PHE A 233 -10.19 18.68 19.08
C PHE A 233 -11.67 18.54 19.44
N ALA A 234 -12.55 18.70 18.45
CA ALA A 234 -14.00 18.56 18.62
C ALA A 234 -14.43 17.09 18.65
N ARG A 235 -15.28 16.72 19.61
CA ARG A 235 -15.90 15.40 19.71
C ARG A 235 -17.39 15.45 19.35
N LYS A 236 -17.94 14.31 18.92
CA LYS A 236 -19.35 14.17 18.50
C LYS A 236 -20.34 14.49 19.61
N ASP A 237 -19.97 14.26 20.87
CA ASP A 237 -20.79 14.59 22.05
C ASP A 237 -20.81 16.10 22.38
N GLY A 238 -20.09 16.92 21.62
CA GLY A 238 -19.96 18.37 21.81
C GLY A 238 -18.86 18.78 22.79
N SER A 239 -18.13 17.82 23.36
CA SER A 239 -16.95 18.10 24.18
C SER A 239 -15.72 18.40 23.32
N TYR A 240 -14.67 18.90 23.98
CA TYR A 240 -13.38 19.15 23.34
C TYR A 240 -12.25 18.50 24.12
N THR A 241 -11.20 18.10 23.42
CA THR A 241 -10.01 17.49 24.02
C THR A 241 -8.75 18.11 23.45
N ALA A 242 -7.77 18.39 24.31
CA ALA A 242 -6.50 18.92 23.84
C ALA A 242 -5.73 17.82 23.10
N VAL A 243 -5.36 18.09 21.84
CA VAL A 243 -4.55 17.17 21.03
C VAL A 243 -3.27 17.84 20.59
N LEU A 244 -2.22 17.03 20.46
CA LEU A 244 -0.99 17.36 19.77
C LEU A 244 -1.08 16.79 18.36
N ASP A 245 -0.90 17.65 17.38
CA ASP A 245 -0.91 17.35 15.96
C ASP A 245 0.52 17.45 15.43
N HIS A 246 0.96 16.40 14.75
CA HIS A 246 2.20 16.35 14.01
C HIS A 246 1.87 16.06 12.55
N GLY A 247 1.94 17.10 11.74
CA GLY A 247 1.70 17.07 10.31
C GLY A 247 2.98 16.95 9.51
N ARG A 248 2.83 16.37 8.31
CA ARG A 248 3.83 16.39 7.24
C ARG A 248 3.15 16.66 5.91
N ILE A 249 3.63 17.66 5.18
CA ILE A 249 3.21 17.91 3.80
C ILE A 249 4.00 17.03 2.82
N VAL A 250 3.30 16.46 1.85
CA VAL A 250 3.85 15.60 0.80
C VAL A 250 3.23 15.94 -0.56
N GLU A 251 4.06 15.94 -1.61
CA GLU A 251 3.59 16.00 -2.99
C GLU A 251 3.20 14.60 -3.48
N SER A 252 1.92 14.38 -3.70
CA SER A 252 1.36 13.14 -4.25
C SER A 252 1.12 13.27 -5.74
N ALA A 253 1.57 12.29 -6.53
CA ALA A 253 1.36 12.26 -7.98
C ALA A 253 -0.14 12.25 -8.38
N ASN A 254 -1.01 11.72 -7.51
CA ASN A 254 -2.45 11.56 -7.80
C ASN A 254 -3.34 12.59 -7.09
N TYR A 255 -2.90 13.13 -5.94
CA TYR A 255 -3.72 13.99 -5.08
C TYR A 255 -3.15 15.40 -4.89
N GLY A 256 -2.01 15.71 -5.52
CA GLY A 256 -1.30 16.97 -5.31
C GLY A 256 -0.72 17.05 -3.89
N ARG A 257 -0.64 18.26 -3.34
CA ARG A 257 -0.15 18.48 -1.98
C ARG A 257 -1.15 17.97 -0.94
N VAL A 258 -0.67 17.14 -0.03
CA VAL A 258 -1.48 16.56 1.05
C VAL A 258 -0.72 16.59 2.37
N PHE A 259 -1.46 16.74 3.46
CA PHE A 259 -0.95 16.59 4.82
C PHE A 259 -1.20 15.17 5.33
N TYR A 260 -0.15 14.53 5.82
CA TYR A 260 -0.20 13.30 6.61
C TYR A 260 -0.11 13.71 8.08
N VAL A 261 -1.12 13.42 8.87
CA VAL A 261 -1.22 13.92 10.25
C VAL A 261 -1.40 12.78 11.24
N LEU A 262 -0.58 12.81 12.28
CA LEU A 262 -0.75 12.03 13.49
C LEU A 262 -1.22 12.93 14.63
N MET A 263 -2.33 12.57 15.27
CA MET A 263 -2.88 13.23 16.44
C MET A 263 -2.78 12.35 17.67
N THR A 264 -2.38 12.94 18.78
CA THR A 264 -2.35 12.30 20.09
C THR A 264 -3.05 13.15 21.13
N ASP A 265 -3.81 12.53 22.01
CA ASP A 265 -4.37 13.20 23.19
C ASP A 265 -3.24 13.71 24.08
N ALA A 266 -3.23 15.02 24.35
CA ALA A 266 -2.17 15.69 25.08
C ALA A 266 -2.11 15.24 26.56
N GLU A 267 -3.26 15.02 27.19
CA GLU A 267 -3.33 14.58 28.59
C GLU A 267 -2.87 13.14 28.74
N PHE A 268 -3.20 12.29 27.75
CA PHE A 268 -2.72 10.91 27.70
C PHE A 268 -1.19 10.85 27.59
N LEU A 269 -0.60 11.69 26.73
CA LEU A 269 0.85 11.73 26.54
C LEU A 269 1.57 12.25 27.80
N GLU A 270 1.06 13.33 28.40
CA GLU A 270 1.60 13.88 29.64
C GLU A 270 1.52 12.86 30.78
N SER A 271 0.39 12.17 30.99
CA SER A 271 0.27 11.18 32.07
C SER A 271 1.21 9.97 31.96
N HIS A 272 1.63 9.58 30.75
CA HIS A 272 2.46 8.38 30.54
C HIS A 272 3.95 8.68 30.38
N TYR A 273 4.32 9.88 29.93
CA TYR A 273 5.71 10.25 29.65
C TYR A 273 6.28 11.32 30.61
N SER A 274 5.46 11.93 31.47
CA SER A 274 5.95 12.92 32.44
C SER A 274 6.65 12.30 33.67
N GLU A 275 6.63 10.98 33.85
CA GLU A 275 7.38 10.31 34.94
C GLU A 275 8.90 10.20 34.65
N GLU A 276 9.36 10.50 33.43
CA GLU A 276 10.76 10.35 33.01
C GLU A 276 11.67 11.59 33.16
N GLU A 277 11.20 12.70 33.74
CA GLU A 277 12.10 13.80 34.17
C GLU A 277 13.03 13.42 35.34
N SER A 278 13.05 12.14 35.76
CA SER A 278 13.94 11.62 36.80
C SER A 278 15.21 10.89 36.29
N VAL A 279 15.42 10.76 34.97
CA VAL A 279 16.54 9.95 34.42
C VAL A 279 17.75 10.77 33.93
N THR A 280 17.76 12.10 34.07
CA THR A 280 18.97 12.93 33.79
C THR A 280 19.40 13.76 34.99
N GLY A 281 19.68 13.09 36.12
CA GLY A 281 20.02 13.76 37.37
C GLY A 281 21.07 13.06 38.22
N ARG A 282 22.20 12.59 37.66
CA ARG A 282 23.49 12.43 38.37
C ARG A 282 24.58 11.88 37.43
N GLU A 283 25.49 12.77 37.04
CA GLU A 283 26.95 12.56 37.11
C GLU A 283 27.67 13.84 36.68
N LYS A 284 27.79 14.78 37.62
CA LYS A 284 28.90 15.74 37.70
C LYS A 284 29.15 16.08 39.16
N SER A 285 29.99 15.28 39.81
CA SER A 285 31.11 15.67 40.69
C SER A 285 31.69 14.45 41.37
#